data_AF-A0A4R9F129-F1
#
_entry.id   AF-A0A4R9F129-F1
#
_cell.length_a   1.000
_cell.length_b   1.000
_cell.length_c   1.000
_cell.angle_alpha   90.00
_cell.angle_beta   90.00
_cell.angle_gamma   90.00
#
_symmetry.space_group_name_H-M   'P 1'
#
loop_
_entity.id
_entity.type
_entity.pdbx_description
1 polymer ?
#
loop_
_entity_poly.entity_id
_entity_poly.type
_entity_poly.pdbx_seq_one_letter_code
_entity_poly.pdbx_strand_id
1 'polypeptide(L)'
;MGKKTKYAASYEPLGEPEPDTSEQDARDEQVARFLGEVSELAFEAGPRGLELRHVDLESSTCAFRHVPGPDPRVVVRADGGLPPEQAEAEPGGMPLPSSPPWAHLAWLVGELPFLHSFRGYGPQGGPELCGVDVPTREWAEVLVEHHGERWRVRVALEGRTEPIEFPGMVIGEMFGEGRFRQMLVQGMENVLDPGI
;
A
#
# COMPACT_ATOMS: atom_id res chain seq x y z
N MET A 1 -27.62 57.69 -17.98
CA MET A 1 -26.72 56.67 -18.57
C MET A 1 -26.29 55.72 -17.47
N GLY A 2 -26.60 54.44 -17.60
CA GLY A 2 -26.24 53.42 -16.61
C GLY A 2 -26.85 52.07 -16.97
N LYS A 3 -26.39 51.47 -18.07
CA LYS A 3 -26.75 50.09 -18.43
C LYS A 3 -26.03 49.16 -17.44
N LYS A 4 -26.78 48.48 -16.58
CA LYS A 4 -26.28 47.33 -15.81
C LYS A 4 -26.24 46.12 -16.74
N THR A 5 -25.05 45.77 -17.21
CA THR A 5 -24.78 44.54 -17.95
C THR A 5 -24.95 43.38 -16.97
N LYS A 6 -26.02 42.58 -17.12
CA LYS A 6 -26.12 41.28 -16.46
C LYS A 6 -25.14 40.35 -17.15
N TYR A 7 -24.08 39.95 -16.47
CA TYR A 7 -23.28 38.81 -16.87
C TYR A 7 -24.12 37.55 -16.59
N ALA A 8 -24.60 36.91 -17.64
CA ALA A 8 -25.12 35.55 -17.57
C ALA A 8 -23.96 34.63 -17.95
N ALA A 9 -23.29 34.06 -16.95
CA ALA A 9 -22.38 32.95 -17.18
C ALA A 9 -23.24 31.71 -17.45
N SER A 10 -23.32 31.31 -18.72
CA SER A 10 -23.84 30.00 -19.10
C SER A 10 -22.77 28.99 -18.73
N TYR A 11 -22.93 28.33 -17.58
CA TYR A 11 -22.22 27.08 -17.31
C TYR A 11 -22.98 26.00 -18.08
N GLU A 12 -22.56 25.69 -19.30
CA GLU A 12 -22.85 24.37 -19.87
C GLU A 12 -21.86 23.41 -19.22
N PRO A 13 -22.31 22.40 -18.44
CA PRO A 13 -21.42 21.37 -17.98
C PRO A 13 -20.87 20.64 -19.22
N LEU A 14 -19.59 20.87 -19.51
CA LEU A 14 -18.84 20.07 -20.48
C LEU A 14 -18.58 18.72 -19.82
N GLY A 15 -19.27 17.68 -20.28
CA GLY A 15 -18.91 16.31 -19.93
C GLY A 15 -20.09 15.35 -19.99
N GLU A 16 -19.81 14.15 -20.48
CA GLU A 16 -20.59 12.96 -20.18
C GLU A 16 -20.72 12.82 -18.64
N PRO A 17 -21.84 12.30 -18.12
CA PRO A 17 -21.97 12.07 -16.69
C PRO A 17 -20.79 11.24 -16.20
N GLU A 18 -20.15 11.69 -15.12
CA GLU A 18 -19.09 10.91 -14.46
C GLU A 18 -19.64 9.51 -14.16
N PRO A 19 -18.86 8.45 -14.41
CA PRO A 19 -19.28 7.10 -14.09
C PRO A 19 -19.58 7.01 -12.59
N ASP A 20 -20.67 6.34 -12.24
CA ASP A 20 -21.00 6.06 -10.84
C ASP A 20 -19.95 5.12 -10.25
N THR A 21 -19.09 5.63 -9.37
CA THR A 21 -18.04 4.88 -8.68
C THR A 21 -18.44 4.42 -7.29
N SER A 22 -19.68 4.68 -6.86
CA SER A 22 -20.11 4.52 -5.45
C SER A 22 -19.90 3.10 -4.91
N GLU A 23 -20.15 2.06 -5.72
CA GLU A 23 -19.92 0.67 -5.31
C GLU A 23 -18.44 0.34 -5.16
N GLN A 24 -17.59 0.90 -6.04
CA GLN A 24 -16.15 0.71 -5.99
C GLN A 24 -15.54 1.45 -4.80
N ASP A 25 -15.98 2.68 -4.56
CA ASP A 25 -15.51 3.50 -3.44
C ASP A 25 -15.86 2.82 -2.10
N ALA A 26 -17.07 2.28 -1.97
CA ALA A 26 -17.48 1.52 -0.79
C ALA A 26 -16.63 0.25 -0.57
N ARG A 27 -16.25 -0.44 -1.66
CA ARG A 27 -15.36 -1.61 -1.60
C ARG A 27 -13.95 -1.20 -1.19
N ASP A 28 -13.41 -0.13 -1.77
CA ASP A 28 -12.07 0.37 -1.47
C ASP A 28 -11.99 0.86 -0.02
N GLU A 29 -13.04 1.51 0.51
CA GLU A 29 -13.14 1.84 1.94
C GLU A 29 -13.15 0.62 2.85
N GLN A 30 -13.86 -0.45 2.45
CA GLN A 30 -13.89 -1.70 3.21
C GLN A 30 -12.51 -2.38 3.24
N VAL A 31 -11.83 -2.43 2.09
CA VAL A 31 -10.47 -2.96 1.98
C VAL A 31 -9.49 -2.14 2.82
N ALA A 32 -9.58 -0.81 2.75
CA ALA A 32 -8.74 0.09 3.53
C ALA A 32 -8.91 -0.14 5.04
N ARG A 33 -10.15 -0.29 5.50
CA ARG A 33 -10.44 -0.58 6.91
C ARG A 33 -9.86 -1.93 7.33
N PHE A 34 -10.10 -2.98 6.55
CA PHE A 34 -9.58 -4.31 6.85
C PHE A 34 -8.05 -4.33 6.91
N LEU A 35 -7.37 -3.70 5.95
CA LEU A 35 -5.90 -3.61 5.93
C LEU A 35 -5.37 -2.76 7.09
N GLY A 36 -6.08 -1.70 7.49
CA GLY A 36 -5.79 -0.95 8.70
C GLY A 36 -5.81 -1.83 9.96
N GLU A 37 -6.88 -2.60 10.15
CA GLU A 37 -7.01 -3.54 11.27
C GLU A 37 -5.91 -4.63 11.26
N VAL A 38 -5.58 -5.17 10.08
CA VAL A 38 -4.49 -6.17 9.95
C VAL A 38 -3.12 -5.56 10.23
N SER A 39 -2.88 -4.32 9.80
CA SER A 39 -1.65 -3.57 10.08
C SER A 39 -1.47 -3.37 11.59
N GLU A 40 -2.49 -2.88 12.28
CA GLU A 40 -2.49 -2.71 13.74
C GLU A 40 -2.24 -4.04 14.45
N LEU A 41 -2.96 -5.09 14.05
CA LEU A 41 -2.81 -6.43 14.62
C LEU A 41 -1.39 -6.97 14.41
N ALA A 42 -0.81 -6.81 13.22
CA ALA A 42 0.55 -7.23 12.93
C ALA A 42 1.58 -6.47 13.77
N PHE A 43 1.37 -5.17 13.97
CA PHE A 43 2.22 -4.35 14.82
C PHE A 43 2.15 -4.77 16.30
N GLU A 44 0.97 -5.06 16.83
CA GLU A 44 0.79 -5.52 18.21
C GLU A 44 1.29 -6.95 18.46
N ALA A 45 1.13 -7.82 17.46
CA ALA A 45 1.47 -9.24 17.54
C ALA A 45 2.97 -9.51 17.39
N GLY A 46 3.68 -8.70 16.60
CA GLY A 46 5.11 -8.85 16.30
C GLY A 46 6.01 -9.01 17.54
N PRO A 47 5.95 -8.10 18.53
CA PRO A 47 6.72 -8.20 19.78
C PRO A 47 6.44 -9.47 20.60
N ARG A 48 5.30 -10.13 20.36
CA ARG A 48 4.87 -11.36 21.05
C ARG A 48 5.28 -12.63 20.31
N GLY A 49 6.02 -12.54 19.21
CA GLY A 49 6.46 -13.69 18.42
C GLY A 49 5.39 -14.25 17.49
N LEU A 50 4.41 -13.41 17.11
CA LEU A 50 3.41 -13.73 16.11
C LEU A 50 3.62 -12.82 14.89
N GLU A 51 3.95 -13.41 13.75
CA GLU A 51 4.21 -12.69 12.51
C GLU A 51 3.11 -12.95 11.49
N LEU A 52 2.67 -11.89 10.82
CA LEU A 52 1.74 -11.99 9.71
C LEU A 52 2.37 -12.82 8.58
N ARG A 53 1.62 -13.80 8.07
CA ARG A 53 2.04 -14.73 7.02
C ARG A 53 1.31 -14.48 5.71
N HIS A 54 0.03 -14.15 5.79
CA HIS A 54 -0.85 -14.08 4.63
C HIS A 54 -2.02 -13.13 4.90
N VAL A 55 -2.41 -12.39 3.88
CA VAL A 55 -3.62 -11.56 3.82
C VAL A 55 -4.34 -11.85 2.51
N ASP A 56 -5.62 -12.19 2.59
CA ASP A 56 -6.50 -12.45 1.47
C ASP A 56 -7.65 -11.42 1.49
N LEU A 57 -7.74 -10.60 0.44
CA LEU A 57 -8.75 -9.55 0.34
C LEU A 57 -10.09 -10.03 -0.23
N GLU A 58 -10.12 -11.19 -0.89
CA GLU A 58 -11.37 -11.75 -1.40
C GLU A 58 -12.22 -12.31 -0.25
N SER A 59 -11.56 -13.00 0.68
CA SER A 59 -12.20 -13.58 1.86
C SER A 59 -12.15 -12.68 3.10
N SER A 60 -11.43 -11.56 3.04
CA SER A 60 -11.12 -10.68 4.18
C SER A 60 -10.55 -11.47 5.36
N THR A 61 -9.55 -12.31 5.08
CA THR A 61 -8.89 -13.13 6.10
C THR A 61 -7.40 -12.84 6.19
N CYS A 62 -6.83 -13.07 7.37
CA CYS A 62 -5.38 -13.01 7.58
C CYS A 62 -4.93 -14.21 8.42
N ALA A 63 -3.67 -14.61 8.23
CA ALA A 63 -3.07 -15.70 8.97
C ALA A 63 -1.73 -15.29 9.56
N PHE A 64 -1.47 -15.75 10.77
CA PHE A 64 -0.23 -15.51 11.50
C PHE A 64 0.53 -16.83 11.71
N ARG A 65 1.86 -16.72 11.77
CA ARG A 65 2.75 -17.80 12.20
C ARG A 65 3.37 -17.46 13.54
N HIS A 66 3.51 -18.47 14.39
CA HIS A 66 4.33 -18.36 15.59
C HIS A 66 5.80 -18.56 15.21
N VAL A 67 6.67 -17.68 15.72
CA VAL A 67 8.11 -17.72 15.47
C VAL A 67 8.86 -17.92 16.79
N PRO A 68 9.82 -18.86 16.85
CA PRO A 68 10.57 -19.13 18.07
C PRO A 68 11.52 -17.97 18.36
N GLY A 69 11.10 -17.09 19.27
CA GLY A 69 11.85 -15.90 19.66
C GLY A 69 11.35 -14.65 18.92
N PRO A 70 10.75 -13.68 19.64
CA PRO A 70 10.44 -12.39 19.05
C PRO A 70 11.73 -11.71 18.60
N ASP A 71 11.61 -10.85 17.59
CA ASP A 71 12.73 -10.04 17.16
C ASP A 71 13.17 -9.10 18.30
N PRO A 72 14.46 -9.10 18.70
CA PRO A 72 14.92 -8.28 19.82
C PRO A 72 15.04 -6.78 19.47
N ARG A 73 14.95 -6.40 18.19
CA ARG A 73 15.05 -5.00 17.76
C ARG A 73 13.84 -4.19 18.24
N VAL A 74 14.11 -2.94 18.60
CA VAL A 74 13.08 -1.94 18.91
C VAL A 74 12.66 -1.23 17.63
N VAL A 75 11.38 -0.90 17.50
CA VAL A 75 10.89 -0.08 16.39
C VAL A 75 11.47 1.33 16.51
N VAL A 76 12.12 1.78 15.45
CA VAL A 76 12.61 3.14 15.31
C VAL A 76 11.86 3.77 14.15
N ARG A 77 11.17 4.89 14.38
CA ARG A 77 10.39 5.56 13.34
C ARG A 77 11.12 6.79 12.83
N ALA A 78 10.89 7.14 11.57
CA ALA A 78 11.23 8.46 11.07
C ALA A 78 10.31 9.45 11.79
N ASP A 79 10.90 10.47 12.43
CA ASP A 79 10.12 11.62 12.90
C ASP A 79 9.47 12.23 11.67
N GLY A 80 8.14 12.16 11.56
CA GLY A 80 7.38 12.50 10.36
C GLY A 80 7.38 13.98 9.98
N GLY A 81 8.46 14.72 10.27
CA GLY A 81 8.57 16.17 10.08
C GLY A 81 7.57 16.98 10.90
N LEU A 82 6.79 16.33 11.78
CA LEU A 82 5.76 16.97 12.58
C LEU A 82 6.41 17.71 13.76
N PRO A 83 5.88 18.90 14.12
CA PRO A 83 6.26 19.59 15.34
C PRO A 83 6.13 18.64 16.56
N PRO A 84 7.02 18.72 17.57
CA PRO A 84 7.06 17.80 18.71
C PRO A 84 5.73 17.70 19.48
N GLU A 85 4.91 18.75 19.42
CA GLU A 85 3.57 18.82 20.01
C GLU A 85 2.48 18.02 19.25
N GLN A 86 2.77 17.52 18.05
CA GLN A 86 1.91 16.62 17.26
C GLN A 86 2.48 15.21 17.16
N ALA A 87 3.77 15.02 17.48
CA ALA A 87 4.44 13.71 17.48
C ALA A 87 3.93 12.77 18.60
N GLU A 88 3.37 13.31 19.69
CA GLU A 88 2.80 12.51 20.78
C GLU A 88 1.37 12.01 20.51
N ALA A 89 0.69 12.54 19.47
CA ALA A 89 -0.73 12.27 19.22
C ALA A 89 -1.00 11.20 18.15
N GLU A 90 -0.03 10.88 17.30
CA GLU A 90 -0.19 9.93 16.20
C GLU A 90 0.85 8.81 16.36
N PRO A 91 0.46 7.53 16.47
CA PRO A 91 1.40 6.41 16.37
C PRO A 91 2.00 6.24 14.95
N GLY A 92 1.80 7.25 14.07
CA GLY A 92 2.11 7.29 12.65
C GLY A 92 3.51 7.84 12.37
N GLY A 93 4.43 6.94 12.07
CA GLY A 93 5.73 7.29 11.50
C GLY A 93 6.32 6.06 10.82
N MET A 94 6.83 6.22 9.61
CA MET A 94 7.39 5.12 8.84
C MET A 94 8.55 4.45 9.60
N PRO A 95 8.60 3.11 9.71
CA PRO A 95 9.72 2.43 10.37
C PRO A 95 11.03 2.65 9.60
N LEU A 96 12.08 3.08 10.31
CA LEU A 96 13.44 3.15 9.79
C LEU A 96 14.04 1.76 9.60
N PRO A 97 15.03 1.57 8.71
CA PRO A 97 15.59 0.25 8.36
C PRO A 97 16.16 -0.57 9.52
N SER A 98 16.50 0.08 10.65
CA SER A 98 16.95 -0.61 11.87
C SER A 98 15.82 -1.30 12.63
N SER A 99 14.55 -1.07 12.24
CA SER A 99 13.37 -1.67 12.85
C SER A 99 13.27 -3.16 12.53
N PRO A 100 12.47 -3.91 13.31
CA PRO A 100 12.20 -5.30 13.01
C PRO A 100 11.31 -5.48 11.77
N PRO A 101 11.37 -6.63 11.07
CA PRO A 101 10.66 -6.88 9.82
C PRO A 101 9.14 -6.81 9.96
N TRP A 102 8.62 -7.24 11.11
CA TRP A 102 7.18 -7.19 11.39
C TRP A 102 6.65 -5.75 11.44
N ALA A 103 7.48 -4.76 11.82
CA ALA A 103 7.08 -3.36 11.82
C ALA A 103 7.02 -2.80 10.40
N HIS A 104 8.00 -3.16 9.55
CA HIS A 104 7.98 -2.83 8.13
C HIS A 104 6.79 -3.47 7.41
N LEU A 105 6.47 -4.72 7.74
CA LEU A 105 5.33 -5.42 7.18
C LEU A 105 3.99 -4.78 7.59
N ALA A 106 3.82 -4.42 8.86
CA ALA A 106 2.64 -3.69 9.32
C ALA A 106 2.49 -2.37 8.55
N TRP A 107 3.57 -1.59 8.45
CA TRP A 107 3.60 -0.36 7.66
C TRP A 107 3.22 -0.58 6.19
N LEU A 108 3.83 -1.57 5.54
CA LEU A 108 3.52 -1.94 4.16
C LEU A 108 2.02 -2.20 4.00
N VAL A 109 1.45 -3.08 4.82
CA VAL A 109 0.02 -3.46 4.79
C VAL A 109 -0.89 -2.25 4.96
N GLY A 110 -0.56 -1.35 5.89
CA GLY A 110 -1.33 -0.12 6.13
C GLY A 110 -1.31 0.88 4.97
N GLU A 111 -0.24 0.89 4.17
CA GLU A 111 -0.06 1.82 3.05
C GLU A 111 -0.61 1.28 1.71
N LEU A 112 -0.84 -0.03 1.61
CA LEU A 112 -1.35 -0.66 0.38
C LEU A 112 -2.69 -0.12 -0.14
N PRO A 113 -3.65 0.36 0.69
CA PRO A 113 -4.89 0.98 0.19
C PRO A 113 -4.64 2.18 -0.74
N PHE A 114 -3.48 2.85 -0.64
CA PHE A 114 -3.14 3.97 -1.52
C PHE A 114 -3.04 3.55 -3.00
N LEU A 115 -2.88 2.25 -3.28
CA LEU A 115 -2.89 1.70 -4.64
C LEU A 115 -4.21 1.97 -5.38
N HIS A 116 -5.35 2.08 -4.66
CA HIS A 116 -6.65 2.37 -5.25
C HIS A 116 -6.67 3.69 -6.05
N SER A 117 -5.90 4.69 -5.60
CA SER A 117 -5.77 5.97 -6.29
C SER A 117 -5.06 5.88 -7.64
N PHE A 118 -4.40 4.76 -7.95
CA PHE A 118 -3.65 4.55 -9.18
C PHE A 118 -4.43 3.76 -10.24
N ARG A 119 -5.67 3.31 -9.98
CA ARG A 119 -6.47 2.50 -10.93
C ARG A 119 -6.51 3.10 -12.35
N GLY A 120 -6.71 4.41 -12.46
CA GLY A 120 -6.71 5.16 -13.73
C GLY A 120 -5.38 5.84 -14.09
N TYR A 121 -4.30 5.58 -13.36
CA TYR A 121 -3.03 6.27 -13.52
C TYR A 121 -2.18 5.68 -14.67
N GLY A 122 -1.61 6.57 -15.47
CA GLY A 122 -0.69 6.21 -16.55
C GLY A 122 -1.35 5.50 -17.74
N PRO A 123 -0.59 5.27 -18.82
CA PRO A 123 -1.10 4.66 -20.06
C PRO A 123 -1.61 3.22 -19.90
N GLN A 124 -1.22 2.51 -18.84
CA GLN A 124 -1.64 1.12 -18.61
C GLN A 124 -2.64 0.95 -17.47
N GLY A 125 -2.95 1.99 -16.71
CA GLY A 125 -3.71 1.88 -15.45
C GLY A 125 -2.92 1.17 -14.36
N GLY A 126 -3.25 1.46 -13.11
CA GLY A 126 -2.72 0.76 -11.94
C GLY A 126 -3.33 -0.63 -11.77
N PRO A 127 -2.73 -1.46 -10.90
CA PRO A 127 -3.19 -2.82 -10.67
C PRO A 127 -4.24 -2.88 -9.54
N GLU A 128 -5.03 -3.94 -9.51
CA GLU A 128 -5.95 -4.24 -8.42
C GLU A 128 -5.21 -5.00 -7.31
N LEU A 129 -5.36 -4.59 -6.06
CA LEU A 129 -4.76 -5.30 -4.93
C LEU A 129 -5.54 -6.59 -4.63
N CYS A 130 -4.84 -7.71 -4.47
CA CYS A 130 -5.45 -9.00 -4.11
C CYS A 130 -5.09 -9.47 -2.70
N GLY A 131 -3.92 -9.10 -2.18
CA GLY A 131 -3.46 -9.57 -0.88
C GLY A 131 -1.96 -9.45 -0.68
N VAL A 132 -1.46 -10.12 0.37
CA VAL A 132 -0.04 -10.13 0.72
C VAL A 132 0.37 -11.53 1.17
N ASP A 133 1.46 -12.04 0.63
CA ASP A 133 2.13 -13.25 1.07
C ASP A 133 3.47 -12.93 1.73
N VAL A 134 3.80 -13.59 2.84
CA VAL A 134 5.04 -13.35 3.58
C VAL A 134 5.78 -14.68 3.79
N PRO A 135 6.41 -15.22 2.75
CA PRO A 135 7.01 -16.55 2.81
C PRO A 135 8.29 -16.59 3.63
N THR A 136 8.98 -15.45 3.81
CA THR A 136 10.19 -15.35 4.64
C THR A 136 10.07 -14.19 5.62
N ARG A 137 11.11 -13.91 6.41
CA ARG A 137 11.22 -12.67 7.19
C ARG A 137 11.87 -11.53 6.41
N GLU A 138 12.60 -11.88 5.36
CA GLU A 138 13.42 -10.93 4.60
C GLU A 138 12.59 -10.14 3.59
N TRP A 139 11.45 -10.68 3.13
CA TRP A 139 10.61 -10.05 2.14
C TRP A 139 9.15 -10.51 2.21
N ALA A 140 8.27 -9.64 1.70
CA ALA A 140 6.85 -9.89 1.42
C ALA A 140 6.58 -9.83 -0.09
N GLU A 141 5.53 -10.50 -0.53
CA GLU A 141 5.00 -10.45 -1.89
C GLU A 141 3.62 -9.79 -1.85
N VAL A 142 3.51 -8.60 -2.45
CA VAL A 142 2.23 -7.94 -2.68
C VAL A 142 1.60 -8.57 -3.91
N LEU A 143 0.42 -9.16 -3.73
CA LEU A 143 -0.31 -9.84 -4.78
C LEU A 143 -1.23 -8.85 -5.47
N VAL A 144 -1.09 -8.70 -6.78
CA VAL A 144 -1.91 -7.78 -7.57
C VAL A 144 -2.38 -8.43 -8.86
N GLU A 145 -3.52 -7.95 -9.38
CA GLU A 145 -4.02 -8.29 -10.71
C GLU A 145 -3.86 -7.09 -11.64
N HIS A 146 -3.35 -7.32 -12.84
CA HIS A 146 -3.23 -6.30 -13.88
C HIS A 146 -3.55 -6.91 -15.24
N HIS A 147 -4.57 -6.37 -15.91
CA HIS A 147 -5.07 -6.86 -17.21
C HIS A 147 -5.37 -8.37 -17.26
N GLY A 148 -5.93 -8.91 -16.18
CA GLY A 148 -6.30 -10.32 -16.06
C GLY A 148 -5.13 -11.27 -15.74
N GLU A 149 -3.93 -10.73 -15.53
CA GLU A 149 -2.76 -11.50 -15.09
C GLU A 149 -2.45 -11.20 -13.63
N ARG A 150 -2.07 -12.25 -12.88
CA ARG A 150 -1.64 -12.12 -11.48
C ARG A 150 -0.14 -11.91 -11.40
N TRP A 151 0.25 -10.94 -10.58
CA TRP A 151 1.63 -10.54 -10.35
C TRP A 151 1.97 -10.61 -8.86
N ARG A 152 3.24 -10.88 -8.58
CA ARG A 152 3.81 -10.82 -7.23
C ARG A 152 4.90 -9.77 -7.20
N VAL A 153 4.68 -8.71 -6.42
CA VAL A 153 5.68 -7.66 -6.22
C VAL A 153 6.42 -7.94 -4.93
N ARG A 154 7.70 -8.28 -5.03
CA ARG A 154 8.55 -8.53 -3.87
C ARG A 154 8.96 -7.20 -3.23
N VAL A 155 8.73 -7.08 -1.94
CA VAL A 155 9.12 -5.94 -1.11
C VAL A 155 10.05 -6.46 -0.03
N ALA A 156 11.27 -5.94 0.04
CA ALA A 156 12.23 -6.31 1.05
C ALA A 156 11.80 -5.72 2.42
N LEU A 157 11.79 -6.57 3.44
CA LEU A 157 11.52 -6.20 4.83
C LEU A 157 12.82 -6.06 5.63
N GLU A 158 13.91 -6.66 5.13
CA GLU A 158 15.25 -6.63 5.73
C GLU A 158 16.33 -6.23 4.72
N GLY A 159 17.51 -5.88 5.22
CA GLY A 159 18.71 -5.66 4.40
C GLY A 159 18.70 -4.35 3.62
N ARG A 160 17.74 -3.47 3.86
CA ARG A 160 17.59 -2.18 3.17
C ARG A 160 18.37 -1.08 3.85
N THR A 161 18.79 -0.11 3.06
CA THR A 161 19.43 1.14 3.52
C THR A 161 18.43 2.29 3.65
N GLU A 162 17.26 2.17 3.03
CA GLU A 162 16.22 3.18 2.99
C GLU A 162 14.88 2.62 3.52
N PRO A 163 14.01 3.46 4.09
CA PRO A 163 12.67 3.06 4.54
C PRO A 163 11.75 2.59 3.40
N ILE A 164 10.61 1.93 3.71
CA ILE A 164 9.56 1.65 2.69
C ILE A 164 8.70 2.91 2.52
N GLU A 165 9.14 3.86 1.70
CA GLU A 165 8.38 5.08 1.43
C GLU A 165 7.25 4.80 0.43
N PHE A 166 6.00 4.98 0.87
CA PHE A 166 4.79 4.93 0.03
C PHE A 166 4.73 3.71 -0.92
N PRO A 167 4.76 2.48 -0.40
CA PRO A 167 4.82 1.28 -1.24
C PRO A 167 3.66 1.18 -2.24
N GLY A 168 2.44 1.59 -1.84
CA GLY A 168 1.29 1.62 -2.74
C GLY A 168 1.49 2.54 -3.94
N MET A 169 2.12 3.71 -3.75
CA MET A 169 2.45 4.64 -4.83
C MET A 169 3.49 4.04 -5.78
N VAL A 170 4.59 3.50 -5.24
CA VAL A 170 5.66 2.92 -6.07
C VAL A 170 5.12 1.80 -6.96
N ILE A 171 4.30 0.92 -6.39
CA ILE A 171 3.66 -0.17 -7.13
C ILE A 171 2.70 0.39 -8.18
N GLY A 172 1.84 1.34 -7.80
CA GLY A 172 0.85 1.96 -8.68
C GLY A 172 1.49 2.63 -9.90
N GLU A 173 2.53 3.44 -9.69
CA GLU A 173 3.28 4.10 -10.76
C GLU A 173 3.99 3.09 -11.66
N MET A 174 4.66 2.10 -11.08
CA MET A 174 5.38 1.06 -11.82
C MET A 174 4.47 0.34 -12.83
N PHE A 175 3.24 0.01 -12.44
CA PHE A 175 2.26 -0.62 -13.30
C PHE A 175 1.65 0.37 -14.29
N GLY A 176 1.21 1.54 -13.82
CA GLY A 176 0.58 2.56 -14.67
C GLY A 176 1.49 3.04 -15.81
N GLU A 177 2.78 3.19 -15.54
CA GLU A 177 3.80 3.57 -16.53
C GLU A 177 4.30 2.39 -17.37
N GLY A 178 3.98 1.15 -16.98
CA GLY A 178 4.43 -0.04 -17.69
C GLY A 178 5.86 -0.49 -17.42
N ARG A 179 6.52 0.08 -16.40
CA ARG A 179 7.90 -0.25 -16.03
C ARG A 179 8.04 -1.66 -15.46
N PHE A 180 6.96 -2.25 -14.91
CA PHE A 180 6.97 -3.59 -14.33
C PHE A 180 7.57 -4.67 -15.25
N ARG A 181 7.38 -4.57 -16.57
CA ARG A 181 7.95 -5.53 -17.54
C ARG A 181 9.48 -5.58 -17.54
N GLN A 182 10.13 -4.53 -17.07
CA GLN A 182 11.60 -4.42 -16.98
C GLN A 182 12.14 -4.94 -15.64
N MET A 183 11.25 -5.21 -14.67
CA MET A 183 11.58 -5.56 -13.29
C MET A 183 11.33 -7.05 -12.98
N LEU A 184 11.14 -7.86 -14.02
CA LEU A 184 10.96 -9.30 -13.89
C LEU A 184 12.20 -9.95 -13.27
N VAL A 185 11.99 -10.74 -12.22
CA VAL A 185 13.02 -11.59 -11.66
C VAL A 185 13.34 -12.71 -12.65
N GLN A 186 14.61 -12.82 -13.04
CA GLN A 186 15.04 -13.78 -14.05
C GLN A 186 14.68 -15.22 -13.64
N GLY A 187 13.95 -15.92 -14.53
CA GLY A 187 13.55 -17.32 -14.31
C GLY A 187 12.31 -17.49 -13.44
N MET A 188 11.64 -16.42 -13.02
CA MET A 188 10.36 -16.45 -12.32
C MET A 188 9.24 -15.83 -13.17
N GLU A 189 8.09 -16.49 -13.20
CA GLU A 189 6.91 -15.99 -13.92
C GLU A 189 6.17 -14.97 -13.05
N ASN A 190 5.98 -13.76 -13.60
CA ASN A 190 5.22 -12.66 -13.00
C ASN A 190 5.65 -12.28 -11.56
N VAL A 191 6.94 -12.45 -11.25
CA VAL A 191 7.54 -11.95 -10.01
C VAL A 191 8.38 -10.72 -10.33
N LEU A 192 8.12 -9.65 -9.60
CA LEU A 192 8.72 -8.33 -9.77
C LEU A 192 9.56 -7.99 -8.55
N ASP A 193 10.72 -7.38 -8.76
CA ASP A 193 11.57 -6.83 -7.70
C ASP A 193 11.90 -5.37 -8.02
N PRO A 194 11.08 -4.42 -7.51
CA PRO A 194 11.31 -2.99 -7.71
C PRO A 194 12.39 -2.41 -6.79
N GLY A 195 12.99 -3.20 -5.89
CA GLY A 195 14.03 -2.75 -4.97
C GLY A 195 13.54 -1.90 -3.79
N ILE A 196 12.26 -2.03 -3.40
CA ILE A 196 11.67 -1.34 -2.23
C ILE A 196 11.51 -2.25 -1.02
#